data_AF-A0A7V8QSG9-F1
#
_entry.id   AF-A0A7V8QSG9-F1
#
_cell.length_a   1.000
_cell.length_b   1.000
_cell.length_c   1.000
_cell.angle_alpha   90.00
_cell.angle_beta   90.00
_cell.angle_gamma   90.00
#
_symmetry.space_group_name_H-M   'P 1'
#
loop_
_entity.id
_entity.type
_entity.pdbx_description
1 polymer ?
#
loop_
_entity_poly.entity_id
_entity_poly.type
_entity_poly.pdbx_seq_one_letter_code
_entity_poly.pdbx_strand_id
1 'polypeptide(L)'
;MDIKLHKKDLPNDLNLGNIVAIDGEFMGLNVKRDPLCLIQISSGNSDAHIVQLDRENYQAPNLIKILSDKNISKIFHYGRADLSHIKYYLKTDVENVLDTKIASKLARSYSDSHSLKTLIKEFINIDISKQYQSSDFGGELTTNQLKYCANDVLYLHKIHHELNKILVREKRINLYNDCLKFLRTRVELDLASFKEDIWSH
;
A
#
# COMPACT_ATOMS: atom_id res chain seq x y z
N MET A 1 -2.56 -3.58 19.44
CA MET A 1 -1.97 -3.72 18.10
C MET A 1 -0.92 -4.80 18.18
N ASP A 2 -1.11 -5.89 17.44
CA ASP A 2 -0.16 -7.01 17.35
C ASP A 2 0.78 -6.78 16.16
N ILE A 3 2.07 -6.55 16.41
CA ILE A 3 3.08 -6.31 15.37
C ILE A 3 4.02 -7.50 15.30
N LYS A 4 4.11 -8.12 14.12
CA LYS A 4 4.99 -9.26 13.85
C LYS A 4 5.97 -8.91 12.75
N LEU A 5 7.26 -8.98 13.05
CA LEU A 5 8.32 -8.86 12.07
C LEU A 5 8.68 -10.27 11.55
N HIS A 6 8.64 -10.44 10.24
CA HIS A 6 9.04 -11.66 9.54
C HIS A 6 10.28 -11.35 8.70
N LYS A 7 11.26 -12.26 8.71
CA LYS A 7 12.45 -12.14 7.87
C LYS A 7 12.19 -12.92 6.58
N LYS A 8 12.50 -12.30 5.44
CA LYS A 8 12.40 -12.84 4.07
C LYS A 8 10.97 -13.04 3.54
N ASP A 9 10.10 -13.71 4.28
CA ASP A 9 8.75 -14.05 3.81
C ASP A 9 7.73 -14.18 4.95
N LEU A 10 6.45 -14.32 4.62
CA LEU A 10 5.37 -14.66 5.54
C LEU A 10 5.39 -16.15 5.93
N PRO A 11 4.83 -16.53 7.10
CA PRO A 11 4.61 -17.92 7.47
C PRO A 11 3.61 -18.65 6.55
N ASN A 12 3.81 -19.95 6.32
CA ASN A 12 2.98 -20.77 5.42
C ASN A 12 1.49 -20.82 5.81
N ASP A 13 1.19 -20.89 7.10
CA ASP A 13 -0.18 -21.09 7.63
C ASP A 13 -0.88 -19.78 8.00
N LEU A 14 -0.33 -18.64 7.57
CA LEU A 14 -0.89 -17.34 7.90
C LEU A 14 -2.17 -17.07 7.09
N ASN A 15 -3.29 -16.96 7.79
CA ASN A 15 -4.57 -16.55 7.22
C ASN A 15 -4.87 -15.08 7.56
N LEU A 16 -4.91 -14.22 6.53
CA LEU A 16 -5.22 -12.79 6.65
C LEU A 16 -6.60 -12.43 6.11
N GLY A 17 -7.40 -13.42 5.71
CA GLY A 17 -8.70 -13.22 5.04
C GLY A 17 -8.58 -12.77 3.58
N ASN A 18 -9.69 -12.32 3.02
CA ASN A 18 -9.82 -11.99 1.58
C ASN A 18 -9.66 -10.50 1.26
N ILE A 19 -9.39 -9.67 2.27
CA ILE A 19 -9.13 -8.24 2.10
C ILE A 19 -7.98 -7.88 3.04
N VAL A 20 -6.88 -7.44 2.47
CA VAL A 20 -5.68 -7.07 3.23
C VAL A 20 -5.25 -5.65 2.88
N ALA A 21 -4.72 -4.94 3.86
CA ALA A 21 -4.12 -3.63 3.68
C ALA A 21 -2.61 -3.82 3.49
N ILE A 22 -2.03 -3.16 2.50
CA ILE A 22 -0.60 -3.30 2.14
C ILE A 22 0.02 -1.93 1.94
N ASP A 23 1.26 -1.80 2.38
CA ASP A 23 2.14 -0.65 2.13
C ASP A 23 3.60 -1.13 2.06
N GLY A 24 4.47 -0.39 1.39
CA GLY A 24 5.88 -0.75 1.22
C GLY A 24 6.84 0.36 1.64
N GLU A 25 7.96 -0.04 2.23
CA GLU A 25 9.07 0.89 2.52
C GLU A 25 10.22 0.66 1.55
N PHE A 26 10.80 1.76 1.08
CA PHE A 26 11.88 1.76 0.09
C PHE A 26 13.01 2.70 0.54
N MET A 27 14.21 2.55 -0.04
CA MET A 27 15.31 3.48 0.22
C MET A 27 15.12 4.87 -0.46
N GLY A 28 14.06 5.02 -1.25
CA GLY A 28 13.76 6.19 -2.06
C GLY A 28 12.73 5.87 -3.14
N LEU A 29 12.44 6.82 -4.04
CA LEU A 29 11.36 6.68 -5.03
C LEU A 29 11.82 6.28 -6.43
N ASN A 30 13.12 6.12 -6.67
CA ASN A 30 13.63 5.63 -7.95
C ASN A 30 13.69 4.10 -7.92
N VAL A 31 12.66 3.44 -8.45
CA VAL A 31 12.52 1.98 -8.49
C VAL A 31 13.79 1.23 -8.88
N LYS A 32 14.58 1.71 -9.85
CA LYS A 32 15.79 1.01 -10.33
C LYS A 32 17.00 1.18 -9.42
N ARG A 33 17.01 2.23 -8.60
CA ARG A 33 18.13 2.60 -7.72
C ARG A 33 17.82 2.24 -6.26
N ASP A 34 16.58 2.40 -5.84
CA ASP A 34 16.15 2.39 -4.45
C ASP A 34 15.44 1.05 -4.15
N PRO A 35 16.07 0.17 -3.34
CA PRO A 35 15.53 -1.14 -3.04
C PRO A 35 14.20 -1.11 -2.30
N LEU A 36 13.35 -2.11 -2.58
CA LEU A 36 12.22 -2.47 -1.74
C LEU A 36 12.76 -3.12 -0.45
N CYS A 37 12.50 -2.51 0.70
CA CYS A 37 13.02 -2.98 1.98
C CYS A 37 11.98 -3.81 2.72
N LEU A 38 10.77 -3.26 2.89
CA LEU A 38 9.71 -3.85 3.68
C LEU A 38 8.41 -3.92 2.88
N ILE A 39 7.59 -4.93 3.20
CA ILE A 39 6.17 -4.92 2.89
C ILE A 39 5.41 -5.16 4.21
N GLN A 40 4.53 -4.24 4.57
CA GLN A 40 3.63 -4.36 5.70
C GLN A 40 2.26 -4.83 5.22
N ILE A 41 1.62 -5.72 5.98
CA ILE A 41 0.29 -6.26 5.70
C ILE A 41 -0.55 -6.27 6.97
N SER A 42 -1.81 -5.84 6.87
CA SER A 42 -2.80 -6.00 7.95
C SER A 42 -4.02 -6.77 7.44
N SER A 43 -4.59 -7.63 8.30
CA SER A 43 -5.91 -8.24 8.03
C SER A 43 -7.08 -7.32 8.39
N GLY A 44 -6.80 -6.16 9.00
CA GLY A 44 -7.81 -5.23 9.51
C GLY A 44 -8.26 -5.56 10.94
N ASN A 45 -7.67 -6.58 11.58
CA ASN A 45 -8.02 -7.05 12.92
C ASN A 45 -7.07 -6.53 14.00
N SER A 46 -6.63 -5.27 13.85
CA SER A 46 -5.65 -4.62 14.74
C SER A 46 -4.28 -5.31 14.78
N ASP A 47 -3.88 -5.92 13.67
CA ASP A 47 -2.64 -6.65 13.43
C ASP A 47 -1.81 -6.02 12.31
N ALA A 48 -0.49 -6.20 12.37
CA ALA A 48 0.43 -5.85 11.29
C ALA A 48 1.55 -6.89 11.18
N HIS A 49 1.69 -7.44 9.98
CA HIS A 49 2.75 -8.36 9.58
C HIS A 49 3.73 -7.59 8.70
N ILE A 50 4.94 -7.35 9.20
CA ILE A 50 5.99 -6.62 8.50
C ILE A 50 6.98 -7.64 7.97
N VAL A 51 7.10 -7.75 6.65
CA VAL A 51 8.08 -8.62 5.98
C VAL A 51 9.29 -7.78 5.66
N GLN A 52 10.41 -8.04 6.33
CA GLN A 52 11.70 -7.48 5.93
C GLN A 52 12.35 -8.38 4.88
N LEU A 53 12.42 -7.87 3.65
CA LEU A 53 12.83 -8.63 2.49
C LEU A 53 14.33 -8.84 2.44
N ASP A 54 14.73 -10.00 1.90
CA ASP A 54 16.11 -10.29 1.56
C ASP A 54 16.48 -9.57 0.26
N ARG A 55 17.22 -8.47 0.36
CA ARG A 55 17.53 -7.60 -0.80
C ARG A 55 18.51 -8.22 -1.81
N GLU A 56 19.10 -9.37 -1.48
CA GLU A 56 19.99 -10.08 -2.41
C GLU A 56 19.22 -10.91 -3.44
N ASN A 57 18.10 -11.52 -3.04
CA ASN A 57 17.38 -12.50 -3.87
C ASN A 57 15.85 -12.29 -3.94
N TYR A 58 15.26 -11.52 -3.02
CA TYR A 58 13.82 -11.24 -2.97
C TYR A 58 12.91 -12.48 -2.98
N GLN A 59 13.36 -13.59 -2.39
CA GLN A 59 12.58 -14.83 -2.29
C GLN A 59 11.51 -14.71 -1.19
N ALA A 60 10.27 -14.45 -1.61
CA ALA A 60 9.10 -14.35 -0.74
C ALA A 60 7.85 -15.03 -1.36
N PRO A 61 7.86 -16.36 -1.58
CA PRO A 61 6.76 -17.06 -2.26
C PRO A 61 5.38 -16.90 -1.59
N ASN A 62 5.30 -16.84 -0.26
CA ASN A 62 4.02 -16.71 0.45
C ASN A 62 3.46 -15.28 0.29
N LEU A 63 4.32 -14.28 0.38
CA LEU A 63 3.97 -12.90 0.05
C LEU A 63 3.49 -12.77 -1.40
N ILE A 64 4.24 -13.33 -2.35
CA ILE A 64 3.89 -13.30 -3.79
C ILE A 64 2.53 -13.98 -4.04
N LYS A 65 2.24 -15.09 -3.35
CA LYS A 65 0.95 -15.77 -3.43
C LYS A 65 -0.21 -14.85 -3.06
N ILE A 66 -0.09 -14.07 -1.98
CA ILE A 66 -1.14 -13.13 -1.56
C ILE A 66 -1.27 -11.96 -2.56
N LEU A 67 -0.13 -11.41 -3.00
CA LEU A 67 -0.11 -10.29 -3.94
C LEU A 67 -0.76 -10.64 -5.28
N SER A 68 -0.48 -11.83 -5.81
CA SER A 68 -0.98 -12.29 -7.11
C SER A 68 -2.35 -12.98 -7.07
N ASP A 69 -2.90 -13.28 -5.89
CA ASP A 69 -4.23 -13.91 -5.78
C ASP A 69 -5.35 -12.92 -6.10
N LYS A 70 -6.13 -13.20 -7.15
CA LYS A 70 -7.27 -12.39 -7.59
C LYS A 70 -8.44 -12.39 -6.59
N ASN A 71 -8.53 -13.41 -5.74
CA ASN A 71 -9.60 -13.54 -4.75
C ASN A 71 -9.33 -12.71 -3.49
N ILE A 72 -8.09 -12.23 -3.32
CA ILE A 72 -7.71 -11.37 -2.20
C ILE A 72 -7.64 -9.93 -2.70
N SER A 73 -8.41 -9.04 -2.09
CA SER A 73 -8.37 -7.61 -2.39
C SER A 73 -7.23 -6.94 -1.60
N LYS A 74 -6.42 -6.12 -2.27
CA LYS A 74 -5.28 -5.42 -1.64
C LYS A 74 -5.53 -3.92 -1.57
N ILE A 75 -5.70 -3.39 -0.37
CA ILE A 75 -5.93 -1.98 -0.11
C ILE A 75 -4.58 -1.28 0.09
N PHE A 76 -4.28 -0.31 -0.78
CA PHE A 76 -3.13 0.58 -0.65
C PHE A 76 -3.58 2.01 -0.37
N HIS A 77 -2.64 2.86 0.03
CA HIS A 77 -2.79 4.30 -0.05
C HIS A 77 -1.73 4.87 -1.00
N TYR A 78 -2.13 5.25 -2.22
CA TYR A 78 -1.20 5.62 -3.30
C TYR A 78 -0.36 4.45 -3.83
N GLY A 79 -1.01 3.33 -4.17
CA GLY A 79 -0.34 2.09 -4.56
C GLY A 79 0.54 2.19 -5.81
N ARG A 80 0.49 3.27 -6.59
CA ARG A 80 1.34 3.47 -7.78
C ARG A 80 2.83 3.20 -7.50
N ALA A 81 3.36 3.71 -6.39
CA ALA A 81 4.78 3.52 -6.03
C ALA A 81 5.05 2.08 -5.56
N ASP A 82 4.19 1.55 -4.69
CA ASP A 82 4.29 0.19 -4.14
C ASP A 82 4.26 -0.86 -5.24
N LEU A 83 3.26 -0.78 -6.12
CA LEU A 83 3.08 -1.69 -7.24
C LEU A 83 4.29 -1.69 -8.17
N SER A 84 4.90 -0.54 -8.40
CA SER A 84 6.11 -0.43 -9.24
C SER A 84 7.30 -1.15 -8.60
N HIS A 85 7.52 -0.97 -7.30
CA HIS A 85 8.60 -1.64 -6.57
C HIS A 85 8.34 -3.14 -6.43
N ILE A 86 7.11 -3.55 -6.10
CA ILE A 86 6.71 -4.96 -6.03
C ILE A 86 6.96 -5.64 -7.38
N LYS A 87 6.50 -5.05 -8.48
CA LYS A 87 6.71 -5.59 -9.82
C LYS A 87 8.19 -5.69 -10.17
N TYR A 88 8.98 -4.67 -9.86
CA TYR A 88 10.39 -4.64 -10.19
C TYR A 88 11.23 -5.61 -9.35
N TYR A 89 11.00 -5.70 -8.03
CA TYR A 89 11.83 -6.48 -7.12
C TYR A 89 11.31 -7.90 -6.89
N LEU A 90 10.02 -8.07 -6.61
CA LEU A 90 9.39 -9.38 -6.37
C LEU A 90 8.96 -10.10 -7.65
N LYS A 91 9.09 -9.44 -8.81
CA LYS A 91 8.77 -10.00 -10.14
C LYS A 91 7.34 -10.54 -10.24
N THR A 92 6.40 -9.93 -9.52
CA THR A 92 4.98 -10.29 -9.52
C THR A 92 4.11 -9.07 -9.80
N ASP A 93 2.99 -9.30 -10.48
CA ASP A 93 1.90 -8.32 -10.51
C ASP A 93 1.05 -8.46 -9.25
N VAL A 94 0.49 -7.35 -8.77
CA VAL A 94 -0.52 -7.35 -7.71
C VAL A 94 -1.89 -7.32 -8.35
N GLU A 95 -2.71 -8.31 -8.03
CA GLU A 95 -4.06 -8.45 -8.56
C GLU A 95 -5.10 -7.80 -7.64
N ASN A 96 -6.30 -7.45 -8.11
CA ASN A 96 -7.41 -6.97 -7.28
C ASN A 96 -7.03 -5.83 -6.28
N VAL A 97 -6.51 -4.72 -6.83
CA VAL A 97 -6.04 -3.56 -6.08
C VAL A 97 -7.18 -2.59 -5.77
N LEU A 98 -7.17 -2.05 -4.55
CA LEU A 98 -8.00 -0.94 -4.08
C LEU A 98 -7.08 0.19 -3.63
N ASP A 99 -7.41 1.45 -3.93
CA ASP A 99 -6.55 2.60 -3.61
C ASP A 99 -7.33 3.71 -2.89
N THR A 100 -7.01 3.90 -1.62
CA THR A 100 -7.69 4.88 -0.76
C THR A 100 -7.36 6.33 -1.13
N LYS A 101 -6.23 6.61 -1.79
CA LYS A 101 -5.90 7.98 -2.23
C LYS A 101 -6.69 8.37 -3.47
N ILE A 102 -6.86 7.45 -4.42
CA ILE A 102 -7.77 7.65 -5.56
C ILE A 102 -9.20 7.82 -5.04
N ALA A 103 -9.66 6.93 -4.17
CA ALA A 103 -10.98 7.02 -3.55
C ALA A 103 -11.16 8.36 -2.81
N SER A 104 -10.16 8.81 -2.05
CA SER A 104 -10.20 10.08 -1.32
C SER A 104 -10.31 11.29 -2.25
N LYS A 105 -9.54 11.33 -3.34
CA LYS A 105 -9.62 12.42 -4.33
C LYS A 105 -11.00 12.52 -4.98
N LEU A 106 -11.63 11.37 -5.26
CA LEU A 106 -12.96 11.33 -5.87
C LEU A 106 -14.09 11.58 -4.85
N ALA A 107 -13.93 11.13 -3.61
CA ALA A 107 -14.96 11.24 -2.56
C ALA A 107 -14.94 12.59 -1.84
N ARG A 108 -13.75 13.10 -1.49
CA ARG A 108 -13.56 14.25 -0.61
C ARG A 108 -13.28 15.52 -1.40
N SER A 109 -14.17 15.88 -2.32
CA SER A 109 -14.00 17.09 -3.16
C SER A 109 -14.07 18.43 -2.39
N TYR A 110 -14.28 18.38 -1.07
CA TYR A 110 -14.23 19.53 -0.16
C TYR A 110 -12.83 19.74 0.47
N SER A 111 -11.84 18.91 0.14
CA SER A 111 -10.49 18.99 0.70
C SER A 111 -9.44 18.65 -0.34
N ASP A 112 -8.38 19.44 -0.42
CA ASP A 112 -7.20 19.14 -1.26
C ASP A 112 -6.19 18.21 -0.55
N SER A 113 -6.41 17.90 0.73
CA SER A 113 -5.51 17.09 1.54
C SER A 113 -5.90 15.63 1.53
N HIS A 114 -5.13 14.80 0.83
CA HIS A 114 -5.38 13.36 0.67
C HIS A 114 -4.23 12.47 1.16
N SER A 115 -3.42 12.95 2.11
CA SER A 115 -2.37 12.11 2.71
C SER A 115 -2.98 11.10 3.67
N LEU A 116 -2.33 9.94 3.86
CA LEU A 116 -2.79 8.92 4.80
C LEU A 116 -3.02 9.48 6.21
N LYS A 117 -2.07 10.28 6.72
CA LYS A 117 -2.21 11.00 7.99
C LYS A 117 -3.51 11.81 8.07
N THR A 118 -3.85 12.53 7.00
CA THR A 118 -5.10 13.32 6.93
C THR A 118 -6.32 12.41 7.04
N LEU A 119 -6.33 11.28 6.33
CA LEU A 119 -7.46 10.35 6.33
C LEU A 119 -7.60 9.62 7.67
N ILE A 120 -6.49 9.25 8.30
CA ILE A 120 -6.50 8.68 9.66
C ILE A 120 -7.09 9.69 10.63
N LYS A 121 -6.66 10.96 10.57
CA LYS A 121 -7.21 11.99 11.44
C LYS A 121 -8.71 12.20 11.22
N GLU A 122 -9.17 12.24 9.97
CA GLU A 122 -10.58 12.49 9.65
C GLU A 122 -11.50 11.31 10.02
N PHE A 123 -11.13 10.08 9.65
CA PHE A 123 -12.02 8.91 9.79
C PHE A 123 -11.81 8.12 11.09
N ILE A 124 -10.65 8.27 11.72
CA ILE A 124 -10.29 7.53 12.94
C ILE A 124 -10.12 8.46 14.14
N ASN A 125 -9.93 9.77 13.91
CA ASN A 125 -9.64 10.77 14.95
C ASN A 125 -8.35 10.48 15.73
N ILE A 126 -7.33 9.97 15.04
CA ILE A 126 -5.99 9.71 15.60
C ILE A 126 -4.96 10.58 14.89
N ASP A 127 -4.03 11.15 15.65
CA ASP A 127 -2.86 11.83 15.11
C ASP A 127 -1.66 10.87 15.04
N ILE A 128 -1.14 10.68 13.84
CA ILE A 128 0.08 9.89 13.61
C ILE A 128 1.29 10.81 13.32
N SER A 129 2.45 10.39 13.80
CA SER A 129 3.73 11.05 13.52
C SER A 129 4.25 10.67 12.14
N LYS A 130 4.86 11.64 11.44
CA LYS A 130 5.58 11.41 10.17
C LYS A 130 7.09 11.25 10.37
N GLN A 131 7.56 11.25 11.61
CA GLN A 131 8.99 11.31 11.94
C GLN A 131 9.80 10.19 11.29
N TYR A 132 9.21 9.01 11.09
CA TYR A 132 9.91 7.83 10.58
C TYR A 132 9.77 7.62 9.07
N GLN A 133 9.02 8.48 8.36
CA GLN A 133 8.83 8.37 6.92
C GLN A 133 10.16 8.43 6.13
N SER A 134 11.14 9.18 6.66
CA SER A 134 12.48 9.29 6.09
C SER A 134 13.50 8.60 7.00
N SER A 135 13.40 7.28 7.15
CA SER A 135 14.34 6.46 7.94
C SER A 135 15.10 5.46 7.07
N ASP A 136 16.21 4.93 7.59
CA ASP A 136 16.87 3.77 6.99
C ASP A 136 16.09 2.48 7.33
N PHE A 137 15.28 2.03 6.37
CA PHE A 137 14.55 0.76 6.45
C PHE A 137 15.36 -0.44 5.93
N GLY A 138 16.57 -0.21 5.42
CA GLY A 138 17.46 -1.26 4.93
C GLY A 138 18.28 -1.94 6.01
N GLY A 139 18.35 -1.36 7.21
CA GLY A 139 19.11 -1.86 8.36
C GLY A 139 18.28 -2.62 9.39
N GLU A 140 18.79 -2.67 10.62
CA GLU A 140 18.03 -3.18 11.76
C GLU A 140 16.90 -2.22 12.13
N LEU A 141 15.68 -2.76 12.21
CA LEU A 141 14.49 -1.95 12.47
C LEU A 141 14.33 -1.69 13.97
N THR A 142 14.17 -0.43 14.32
CA THR A 142 13.80 -0.02 15.68
C THR A 142 12.32 -0.29 15.95
N THR A 143 11.95 -0.40 17.22
CA THR A 143 10.54 -0.53 17.65
C THR A 143 9.66 0.60 17.14
N ASN A 144 10.19 1.81 16.99
CA ASN A 144 9.41 2.95 16.49
C ASN A 144 9.20 2.90 14.97
N GLN A 145 10.17 2.40 14.19
CA GLN A 145 9.97 2.11 12.77
C GLN A 145 8.92 1.04 12.57
N LEU A 146 8.95 -0.05 13.37
CA LEU A 146 7.92 -1.09 13.30
C LEU A 146 6.52 -0.55 13.60
N LYS A 147 6.38 0.33 14.61
CA LYS A 147 5.12 1.01 14.91
C LYS A 147 4.67 1.94 13.79
N TYR A 148 5.60 2.64 13.16
CA TYR A 148 5.31 3.48 12.00
C TYR A 148 4.74 2.64 10.84
N CYS A 149 5.46 1.60 10.40
CA CYS A 149 5.03 0.71 9.32
C CYS A 149 3.66 0.07 9.62
N ALA A 150 3.43 -0.33 10.88
CA ALA A 150 2.15 -0.88 11.28
C ALA A 150 0.99 0.12 11.13
N ASN A 151 1.20 1.39 11.51
CA ASN A 151 0.16 2.42 11.40
C ASN A 151 -0.23 2.75 9.96
N ASP A 152 0.68 2.55 8.99
CA ASP A 152 0.41 2.82 7.58
C ASP A 152 -0.58 1.81 6.96
N VAL A 153 -0.74 0.62 7.54
CA VAL A 153 -1.70 -0.39 7.09
C VAL A 153 -2.91 -0.56 8.01
N LEU A 154 -2.76 -0.30 9.32
CA LEU A 154 -3.75 -0.65 10.35
C LEU A 154 -5.15 -0.09 10.09
N TYR A 155 -5.23 1.12 9.55
CA TYR A 155 -6.47 1.87 9.41
C TYR A 155 -7.06 1.83 8.00
N LEU A 156 -6.39 1.22 7.04
CA LEU A 156 -6.77 1.27 5.63
C LEU A 156 -8.12 0.61 5.35
N HIS A 157 -8.47 -0.50 6.04
CA HIS A 157 -9.80 -1.12 5.91
C HIS A 157 -10.92 -0.16 6.28
N LYS A 158 -10.81 0.52 7.44
CA LYS A 158 -11.82 1.47 7.90
C LYS A 158 -11.88 2.71 7.00
N ILE A 159 -10.73 3.25 6.59
CA ILE A 159 -10.67 4.39 5.66
C ILE A 159 -11.31 4.02 4.32
N HIS A 160 -11.00 2.86 3.77
CA HIS A 160 -11.58 2.36 2.53
C HIS A 160 -13.12 2.23 2.64
N HIS A 161 -13.61 1.67 3.74
CA HIS A 161 -15.05 1.53 4.00
C HIS A 161 -15.77 2.89 4.03
N GLU A 162 -15.26 3.86 4.78
CA GLU A 162 -15.88 5.19 4.86
C GLU A 162 -15.82 5.95 3.54
N LEU A 163 -14.71 5.86 2.81
CA LEU A 163 -14.59 6.45 1.47
C LEU A 163 -15.57 5.84 0.48
N ASN A 164 -15.80 4.53 0.51
CA ASN A 164 -16.78 3.87 -0.35
C ASN A 164 -18.20 4.38 -0.12
N LYS A 165 -18.60 4.59 1.15
CA LYS A 165 -19.93 5.17 1.45
C LYS A 165 -20.11 6.52 0.77
N ILE A 166 -19.06 7.36 0.80
CA ILE A 166 -19.07 8.67 0.15
C ILE A 166 -19.10 8.51 -1.38
N LEU A 167 -18.27 7.64 -1.96
CA LEU A 167 -18.27 7.38 -3.41
C LEU A 167 -19.64 6.95 -3.92
N VAL A 168 -20.34 6.08 -3.18
CA VAL A 168 -21.69 5.63 -3.52
C VAL A 168 -22.69 6.77 -3.40
N ARG A 169 -22.67 7.52 -2.28
CA ARG A 169 -23.54 8.69 -2.06
C ARG A 169 -23.40 9.73 -3.17
N GLU A 170 -22.17 10.02 -3.58
CA GLU A 170 -21.85 10.99 -4.63
C GLU A 170 -21.96 10.42 -6.06
N LYS A 171 -22.34 9.15 -6.21
CA LYS A 171 -22.46 8.44 -7.51
C LYS A 171 -21.15 8.39 -8.32
N ARG A 172 -20.01 8.30 -7.64
CA ARG A 172 -18.65 8.27 -8.23
C ARG A 172 -17.98 6.89 -8.19
N ILE A 173 -18.66 5.87 -7.67
CA ILE A 173 -18.09 4.52 -7.51
C ILE A 173 -17.66 3.88 -8.84
N ASN A 174 -18.41 4.10 -9.93
CA ASN A 174 -18.05 3.56 -11.24
C ASN A 174 -16.76 4.20 -11.78
N LEU A 175 -16.63 5.52 -11.65
CA LEU A 175 -15.41 6.25 -12.01
C LEU A 175 -14.20 5.78 -11.20
N TYR A 176 -14.39 5.53 -9.89
CA TYR A 176 -13.34 4.94 -9.05
C TYR A 176 -12.90 3.57 -9.57
N ASN A 177 -13.84 2.69 -9.89
CA ASN A 177 -13.53 1.36 -10.45
C ASN A 177 -12.78 1.46 -11.78
N ASP A 178 -13.13 2.42 -12.64
CA ASP A 178 -12.43 2.65 -13.91
C ASP A 178 -11.01 3.20 -13.70
N CYS A 179 -10.80 4.07 -12.71
CA CYS A 179 -9.46 4.51 -12.31
C CYS A 179 -8.58 3.34 -11.83
N LEU A 180 -9.14 2.41 -11.05
CA LEU A 180 -8.38 1.23 -10.58
C LEU A 180 -7.93 0.33 -11.73
N LYS A 181 -8.77 0.13 -12.75
CA LYS A 181 -8.39 -0.65 -13.94
C LYS A 181 -7.15 -0.08 -14.64
N PHE A 182 -7.02 1.24 -14.66
CA PHE A 182 -5.88 1.92 -15.29
C PHE A 182 -4.60 1.90 -14.42
N LEU A 183 -4.70 1.64 -13.12
CA LEU A 183 -3.56 1.72 -12.20
C LEU A 183 -2.40 0.81 -12.62
N ARG A 184 -2.68 -0.41 -13.11
CA ARG A 184 -1.66 -1.30 -13.66
C ARG A 184 -0.94 -0.67 -14.84
N THR A 185 -1.67 -0.12 -15.81
CA THR A 185 -1.07 0.57 -16.97
C THR A 185 -0.24 1.78 -16.53
N ARG A 186 -0.71 2.55 -15.54
CA ARG A 186 0.03 3.67 -14.98
C ARG A 186 1.39 3.24 -14.41
N VAL A 187 1.46 2.07 -13.77
CA VAL A 187 2.71 1.47 -13.28
C VAL A 187 3.64 1.06 -14.43
N GLU A 188 3.12 0.43 -15.48
CA GLU A 188 3.93 0.08 -16.67
C GLU A 188 4.56 1.32 -17.31
N LEU A 189 3.78 2.39 -17.45
CA LEU A 189 4.25 3.65 -18.00
C LEU A 189 5.40 4.23 -17.16
N ASP A 190 5.31 4.14 -15.83
CA ASP A 190 6.38 4.61 -14.94
C ASP A 190 7.68 3.82 -15.10
N LEU A 191 7.57 2.50 -15.17
CA LEU A 191 8.72 1.61 -15.40
C LEU A 191 9.36 1.83 -16.77
N ALA A 192 8.56 2.19 -17.77
CA ALA A 192 8.98 2.62 -19.09
C ALA A 192 9.46 4.09 -19.15
N SER A 193 9.55 4.78 -18.02
CA SER A 193 10.03 6.17 -17.88
C SER A 193 9.10 7.26 -18.46
N PHE A 194 7.84 6.94 -18.77
CA PHE A 194 6.82 7.93 -19.16
C PHE A 194 6.21 8.58 -17.92
N LYS A 195 6.94 9.43 -17.21
CA LYS A 195 6.50 9.95 -15.89
C LYS A 195 5.36 10.97 -15.95
N GLU A 196 5.27 11.69 -17.06
CA GLU A 196 4.25 12.69 -17.30
C GLU A 196 2.88 12.05 -17.54
N ASP A 197 1.87 12.90 -17.57
CA ASP A 197 0.56 12.48 -18.02
C ASP A 197 0.65 12.13 -19.52
N ILE A 198 0.40 10.87 -19.88
CA ILE A 198 0.54 10.42 -21.27
C ILE A 198 -0.51 11.07 -22.20
N TRP A 199 -1.49 11.74 -21.61
CA TRP A 199 -2.52 12.49 -22.32
C TRP A 199 -2.29 14.01 -22.30
N SER A 200 -1.27 14.54 -21.60
CA SER A 200 -0.97 15.97 -21.65
C SER A 200 -0.30 16.36 -22.97
N HIS A 201 -0.48 17.63 -23.35
CA HIS A 201 0.21 18.26 -24.49
C HIS A 201 1.68 18.50 -24.21
#